data_AF-A0A453PVH3-F1
#
_entry.id   AF-A0A453PVH3-F1
#
_cell.length_a   1.000
_cell.length_b   1.000
_cell.length_c   1.000
_cell.angle_alpha   90.00
_cell.angle_beta   90.00
_cell.angle_gamma   90.00
#
_symmetry.space_group_name_H-M   'P 1'
#
loop_
_entity.id
_entity.type
_entity.pdbx_description
1 polymer ?
#
loop_
_entity_poly.entity_id
_entity_poly.type
_entity_poly.pdbx_seq_one_letter_code
_entity_poly.pdbx_strand_id
1 'polypeptide(L)'
;PIIDSTVHQKKKESSEASQPASTRHRRRLSPSMAAPAPEECLDVLTAAGDKTGVSKPRSEVHRDGDYHRAVHVWIYCESTGELLLQHRADCKDSWPGQWDISSAGHISAGDSSLSSARRELQEELGIKLPVDAFELIFVFLQECVINNGTYTNNEYNDVYLVTTLTPIPLEAFTLQESEVSAVRYMHRDEYKSCLAAESGEYVPYDVNGQYGQLFSIIEERYKDNTESRSLTLQKQISRYAPIHLEPELTTLSEGDKEALGYILKASMVIDEIFYEQVWNSNTMLRDWLRAHADSSSLDSLKWAYYSINKSPWSCLDENKAFLSTADSAVKLLTDATKPISGWKGLEYRAAFPLDKPRGANFYPADMNKMEFDLWKSGLTDKEQKDATGFFTVIKRPDALLTTSVVESDGPNQTNTSDDLFIVPYSKEYKASLEKATELLIKASDCSDCPSLKNLLRTKANAFLSNDYYESDIAWMELDSNIDVTIGPYETYEDGLFSYKGNL
;
A
#
# COMPACT_ATOMS: atom_id res chain seq x y z
N PRO A 1 -46.28 -58.94 21.67
CA PRO A 1 -45.80 -60.21 21.09
C PRO A 1 -44.34 -60.45 21.55
N ILE A 2 -44.11 -61.26 22.60
CA ILE A 2 -44.05 -62.74 22.49
C ILE A 2 -43.03 -63.13 21.41
N ILE A 3 -41.91 -63.84 21.63
CA ILE A 3 -41.10 -64.39 22.74
C ILE A 3 -40.13 -65.36 22.00
N ASP A 4 -39.03 -65.75 22.64
CA ASP A 4 -38.19 -66.93 22.28
C ASP A 4 -37.22 -66.83 21.07
N SER A 5 -36.08 -67.54 21.05
CA SER A 5 -35.60 -68.60 21.96
C SER A 5 -34.07 -68.83 21.98
N THR A 6 -33.56 -69.37 23.11
CA THR A 6 -32.45 -70.37 23.25
C THR A 6 -31.01 -70.08 22.74
N VAL A 7 -29.93 -70.71 23.27
CA VAL A 7 -29.56 -71.21 24.63
C VAL A 7 -28.07 -71.65 24.64
N HIS A 8 -27.37 -71.44 25.78
CA HIS A 8 -26.14 -72.13 26.25
C HIS A 8 -24.82 -72.16 25.42
N GLN A 9 -23.71 -71.83 26.10
CA GLN A 9 -22.74 -72.87 26.52
C GLN A 9 -21.90 -72.50 27.78
N LYS A 10 -21.33 -73.53 28.41
CA LYS A 10 -20.60 -73.57 29.72
C LYS A 10 -19.21 -72.91 29.59
N LYS A 11 -18.67 -72.14 30.56
CA LYS A 11 -18.28 -72.40 31.98
C LYS A 11 -16.98 -73.22 32.16
N LYS A 12 -15.89 -72.57 32.59
CA LYS A 12 -14.78 -72.99 33.49
C LYS A 12 -13.94 -71.74 33.84
N GLU A 13 -13.78 -71.32 35.10
CA GLU A 13 -12.76 -71.78 36.09
C GLU A 13 -11.32 -71.50 35.63
N SER A 14 -10.42 -70.85 36.38
CA SER A 14 -10.44 -70.24 37.74
C SER A 14 -9.42 -69.07 37.76
N SER A 15 -9.05 -68.36 38.84
CA SER A 15 -9.32 -68.39 40.30
C SER A 15 -9.12 -66.99 40.92
N GLU A 16 -9.69 -66.73 42.10
CA GLU A 16 -9.49 -65.47 42.86
C GLU A 16 -8.28 -65.49 43.80
N ALA A 17 -7.76 -64.29 44.12
CA ALA A 17 -7.05 -64.01 45.36
C ALA A 17 -7.41 -62.60 45.90
N SER A 18 -8.12 -62.59 47.04
CA SER A 18 -8.28 -61.53 48.07
C SER A 18 -7.20 -60.44 48.13
N GLN A 19 -7.39 -59.19 48.58
CA GLN A 19 -8.42 -58.48 49.40
C GLN A 19 -8.06 -56.95 49.40
N PRO A 20 -8.62 -56.07 50.28
CA PRO A 20 -9.96 -55.47 50.31
C PRO A 20 -9.94 -53.94 50.01
N ALA A 21 -11.09 -53.26 50.12
CA ALA A 21 -11.26 -51.84 49.76
C ALA A 21 -10.79 -50.81 50.82
N SER A 22 -10.34 -49.63 50.37
CA SER A 22 -10.35 -48.40 51.18
C SER A 22 -10.49 -47.12 50.35
N THR A 23 -11.55 -46.36 50.65
CA THR A 23 -11.67 -44.89 50.64
C THR A 23 -11.11 -44.08 49.46
N ARG A 24 -11.99 -43.64 48.54
CA ARG A 24 -11.70 -42.59 47.55
C ARG A 24 -11.53 -41.21 48.21
N HIS A 25 -10.32 -40.66 48.19
CA HIS A 25 -10.12 -39.21 48.26
C HIS A 25 -10.09 -38.60 46.85
N ARG A 26 -11.00 -37.66 46.56
CA ARG A 26 -10.92 -36.82 45.35
C ARG A 26 -9.78 -35.81 45.55
N ARG A 27 -8.61 -36.06 44.95
CA ARG A 27 -7.68 -34.97 44.62
C ARG A 27 -8.38 -34.03 43.64
N ARG A 28 -8.56 -32.76 44.00
CA ARG A 28 -8.78 -31.71 43.00
C ARG A 28 -7.51 -31.65 42.15
N LEU A 29 -7.66 -31.82 40.84
CA LEU A 29 -6.62 -31.43 39.90
C LEU A 29 -6.63 -29.90 39.83
N SER A 30 -5.45 -29.29 40.01
CA SER A 30 -5.24 -27.88 39.70
C SER A 30 -5.53 -27.64 38.21
N PRO A 31 -6.02 -26.46 37.80
CA PRO A 31 -5.99 -26.09 36.40
C PRO A 31 -4.54 -26.13 35.92
N SER A 32 -4.30 -26.77 34.78
CA SER A 32 -3.05 -26.56 34.06
C SER A 32 -2.99 -25.08 33.72
N MET A 33 -1.95 -24.37 34.18
CA MET A 33 -1.66 -23.07 33.61
C MET A 33 -1.37 -23.29 32.13
N ALA A 34 -2.05 -22.55 31.25
CA ALA A 34 -1.60 -22.43 29.88
C ALA A 34 -0.18 -21.86 29.90
N ALA A 35 0.68 -22.29 28.98
CA ALA A 35 1.92 -21.57 28.75
C ALA A 35 1.56 -20.11 28.39
N PRO A 36 2.32 -19.11 28.86
CA PRO A 36 2.13 -17.74 28.38
C PRO A 36 2.25 -17.73 26.85
N ALA A 37 1.50 -16.83 26.20
CA ALA A 37 1.68 -16.60 24.78
C ALA A 37 3.16 -16.26 24.51
N PRO A 38 3.74 -16.70 23.37
CA PRO A 38 5.10 -16.32 23.03
C PRO A 38 5.21 -14.80 23.00
N GLU A 39 6.26 -14.27 23.62
CA GLU A 39 6.54 -12.84 23.60
C GLU A 39 6.84 -12.40 22.16
N GLU A 40 6.36 -11.21 21.78
CA GLU A 40 6.66 -10.60 20.49
C GLU A 40 8.18 -10.43 20.32
N CYS A 41 8.71 -10.81 19.16
CA CYS A 41 10.07 -10.50 18.76
C CYS A 41 10.08 -9.26 17.86
N LEU A 42 11.09 -8.40 18.02
CA LEU A 42 11.31 -7.20 17.22
C LEU A 42 12.66 -7.30 16.48
N ASP A 43 12.76 -6.68 15.31
CA ASP A 43 14.04 -6.54 14.60
C ASP A 43 14.95 -5.50 15.25
N VAL A 44 16.20 -5.88 15.52
CA VAL A 44 17.23 -4.98 16.06
C VAL A 44 17.83 -4.16 14.91
N LEU A 45 17.91 -2.86 15.12
CA LEU A 45 18.44 -1.88 14.17
C LEU A 45 19.82 -1.37 14.58
N THR A 46 20.52 -0.77 13.61
CA THR A 46 21.67 0.09 13.87
C THR A 46 21.19 1.43 14.48
N ALA A 47 22.11 2.20 15.06
CA ALA A 47 21.84 3.58 15.48
C ALA A 47 21.54 4.55 14.29
N ALA A 48 21.55 4.06 13.05
CA ALA A 48 21.09 4.78 11.86
C ALA A 48 19.70 4.32 11.37
N GLY A 49 19.10 3.31 12.00
CA GLY A 49 17.77 2.78 11.67
C GLY A 49 17.76 1.63 10.66
N ASP A 50 18.92 1.09 10.27
CA ASP A 50 19.06 -0.03 9.33
C ASP A 50 18.86 -1.38 10.04
N LYS A 51 18.21 -2.37 9.40
CA LYS A 51 18.08 -3.73 9.97
C LYS A 51 19.45 -4.39 10.14
N THR A 52 19.72 -4.96 11.32
CA THR A 52 20.98 -5.72 11.58
C THR A 52 20.94 -7.18 11.13
N GLY A 53 19.75 -7.72 10.83
CA GLY A 53 19.53 -9.15 10.63
C GLY A 53 19.44 -9.97 11.91
N VAL A 54 19.39 -9.31 13.08
CA VAL A 54 19.13 -9.92 14.39
C VAL A 54 17.76 -9.50 14.88
N SER A 55 17.01 -10.41 15.48
CA SER A 55 15.73 -10.13 16.14
C SER A 55 15.77 -10.65 17.58
N LYS A 56 15.09 -9.96 18.50
CA LYS A 56 15.08 -10.27 19.94
C LYS A 56 13.66 -10.18 20.52
N PRO A 57 13.31 -10.88 21.61
CA PRO A 57 12.06 -10.65 22.34
C PRO A 57 11.98 -9.19 22.83
N ARG A 58 10.76 -8.62 22.84
CA ARG A 58 10.51 -7.22 23.18
C ARG A 58 11.12 -6.81 24.52
N SER A 59 11.02 -7.65 25.56
CA SER A 59 11.61 -7.39 26.88
C SER A 59 13.14 -7.29 26.84
N GLU A 60 13.80 -8.04 25.97
CA GLU A 60 15.26 -8.01 25.82
C GLU A 60 15.72 -6.75 25.09
N VAL A 61 15.00 -6.33 24.04
CA VAL A 61 15.24 -5.08 23.31
C VAL A 61 15.23 -3.87 24.25
N HIS A 62 14.19 -3.76 25.09
CA HIS A 62 14.03 -2.63 26.02
C HIS A 62 14.96 -2.69 27.24
N ARG A 63 15.39 -3.89 27.65
CA ARG A 63 16.39 -4.10 28.70
C ARG A 63 17.78 -3.71 28.22
N ASP A 64 18.14 -4.11 27.01
CA ASP A 64 19.47 -3.88 26.42
C ASP A 64 19.60 -2.48 25.81
N GLY A 65 18.48 -1.81 25.52
CA GLY A 65 18.43 -0.51 24.84
C GLY A 65 18.72 -0.62 23.33
N ASP A 66 18.36 -1.74 22.72
CA ASP A 66 18.53 -1.93 21.28
C ASP A 66 17.61 -0.99 20.49
N TYR A 67 18.12 -0.46 19.39
CA TYR A 67 17.30 0.29 18.44
C TYR A 67 16.30 -0.67 17.78
N HIS A 68 15.05 -0.24 17.70
CA HIS A 68 13.96 -1.00 17.08
C HIS A 68 12.97 -0.04 16.40
N ARG A 69 11.87 -0.54 15.86
CA ARG A 69 10.89 0.28 15.11
C ARG A 69 9.46 0.06 15.59
N ALA A 70 8.68 1.13 15.52
CA ALA A 70 7.25 1.17 15.78
C ALA A 70 6.54 2.03 14.73
N VAL A 71 5.23 1.92 14.70
CA VAL A 71 4.32 2.65 13.81
C VAL A 71 3.39 3.53 14.63
N HIS A 72 3.15 4.74 14.13
CA HIS A 72 2.27 5.72 14.75
C HIS A 72 1.23 6.17 13.73
N VAL A 73 -0.03 5.76 13.91
CA VAL A 73 -1.12 6.10 12.99
C VAL A 73 -1.96 7.23 13.55
N TRP A 74 -2.16 8.27 12.75
CA TRP A 74 -3.06 9.38 13.01
C TRP A 74 -4.25 9.34 12.08
N ILE A 75 -5.47 9.40 12.63
CA ILE A 75 -6.69 9.68 11.90
C ILE A 75 -7.03 11.16 12.07
N TYR A 76 -6.99 11.89 10.96
CA TYR A 76 -7.43 13.28 10.86
C TYR A 76 -8.76 13.36 10.12
N CYS A 77 -9.70 14.16 10.62
CA CYS A 77 -10.98 14.42 9.97
C CYS A 77 -10.98 15.79 9.26
N GLU A 78 -11.11 15.76 7.94
CA GLU A 78 -11.07 16.93 7.07
C GLU A 78 -12.21 17.93 7.34
N SER A 79 -13.46 17.45 7.52
CA SER A 79 -14.61 18.33 7.72
C SER A 79 -14.71 19.01 9.08
N THR A 80 -14.01 18.48 10.10
CA THR A 80 -14.03 19.05 11.47
C THR A 80 -12.71 19.63 11.94
N GLY A 81 -11.58 19.29 11.28
CA GLY A 81 -10.24 19.71 11.72
C GLY A 81 -9.72 18.94 12.93
N GLU A 82 -10.36 17.81 13.27
CA GLU A 82 -10.09 17.04 14.48
C GLU A 82 -9.14 15.87 14.23
N LEU A 83 -8.41 15.49 15.27
CA LEU A 83 -7.67 14.23 15.36
C LEU A 83 -8.48 13.24 16.20
N LEU A 84 -8.47 11.96 15.81
CA LEU A 84 -8.95 10.89 16.68
C LEU A 84 -7.87 10.57 17.70
N LEU A 85 -8.22 10.61 18.99
CA LEU A 85 -7.35 10.22 20.09
C LEU A 85 -7.88 8.95 20.75
N GLN A 86 -7.00 8.04 21.13
CA GLN A 86 -7.35 6.86 21.92
C GLN A 86 -7.05 7.08 23.41
N HIS A 87 -7.85 6.48 24.29
CA HIS A 87 -7.59 6.47 25.74
C HIS A 87 -6.99 5.13 26.13
N ARG A 88 -5.71 5.13 26.48
CA ARG A 88 -4.93 3.93 26.82
C ARG A 88 -5.56 3.20 28.01
N ALA A 89 -5.69 1.88 27.90
CA ALA A 89 -6.25 1.06 28.97
C ALA A 89 -5.41 1.16 30.26
N ASP A 90 -6.07 1.08 31.42
CA ASP A 90 -5.41 1.19 32.74
C ASP A 90 -4.36 0.09 33.00
N CYS A 91 -4.39 -1.01 32.21
CA CYS A 91 -3.45 -2.12 32.30
C CYS A 91 -2.19 -1.98 31.44
N LYS A 92 -1.99 -0.87 30.72
CA LYS A 92 -0.77 -0.65 29.92
C LYS A 92 0.45 -0.36 30.80
N ASP A 93 1.59 -0.98 30.45
CA ASP A 93 2.89 -0.76 31.11
C ASP A 93 3.42 0.67 30.99
N SER A 94 2.98 1.41 29.98
CA SER A 94 3.36 2.79 29.70
C SER A 94 2.13 3.68 29.52
N TRP A 95 2.12 4.82 30.22
CA TRP A 95 1.09 5.86 30.18
C TRP A 95 -0.36 5.34 30.34
N PRO A 96 -0.67 4.50 31.34
CA PRO A 96 -2.04 4.01 31.55
C PRO A 96 -3.00 5.16 31.88
N GLY A 97 -4.21 5.13 31.31
CA GLY A 97 -5.24 6.14 31.56
C GLY A 97 -4.93 7.53 31.00
N GLN A 98 -4.10 7.62 29.95
CA GLN A 98 -3.85 8.86 29.22
C GLN A 98 -4.42 8.81 27.80
N TRP A 99 -4.72 9.99 27.25
CA TRP A 99 -5.06 10.20 25.86
C TRP A 99 -3.81 10.22 24.98
N ASP A 100 -3.90 9.51 23.87
CA ASP A 100 -2.79 9.14 23.01
C ASP A 100 -3.18 9.27 21.53
N ILE A 101 -2.23 9.00 20.64
CA ILE A 101 -2.41 9.00 19.18
C ILE A 101 -3.48 7.98 18.74
N SER A 102 -3.91 7.99 17.47
CA SER A 102 -5.05 7.16 17.07
C SER A 102 -4.80 5.66 17.17
N SER A 103 -3.59 5.19 16.84
CA SER A 103 -3.14 3.80 17.04
C SER A 103 -1.61 3.73 17.01
N ALA A 104 -1.02 2.84 17.81
CA ALA A 104 0.43 2.73 18.02
C ALA A 104 0.88 1.31 18.37
N GLY A 105 1.95 0.82 17.73
CA GLY A 105 2.54 -0.46 18.12
C GLY A 105 3.89 -0.75 17.46
N HIS A 106 4.55 -1.80 17.92
CA HIS A 106 5.88 -2.16 17.43
C HIS A 106 5.79 -2.87 16.08
N ILE A 107 6.86 -2.81 15.30
CA ILE A 107 7.00 -3.64 14.10
C ILE A 107 7.59 -4.98 14.54
N SER A 108 6.78 -6.02 14.48
CA SER A 108 7.19 -7.39 14.75
C SER A 108 8.32 -7.83 13.80
N ALA A 109 9.18 -8.74 14.26
CA ALA A 109 10.35 -9.19 13.50
C ALA A 109 9.96 -9.78 12.13
N GLY A 110 10.54 -9.25 11.05
CA GLY A 110 10.16 -9.57 9.67
C GLY A 110 9.18 -8.57 9.04
N ASP A 111 8.17 -8.09 9.77
CA ASP A 111 7.08 -7.27 9.25
C ASP A 111 7.56 -5.96 8.57
N SER A 112 6.69 -5.47 7.68
CA SER A 112 6.77 -4.16 7.04
C SER A 112 6.06 -3.09 7.87
N SER A 113 6.55 -1.84 7.77
CA SER A 113 5.95 -0.70 8.45
C SER A 113 4.48 -0.48 8.10
N LEU A 114 4.12 -0.63 6.82
CA LEU A 114 2.74 -0.44 6.38
C LEU A 114 1.83 -1.64 6.76
N SER A 115 2.37 -2.86 6.82
CA SER A 115 1.60 -4.01 7.31
C SER A 115 1.32 -3.88 8.81
N SER A 116 2.31 -3.48 9.61
CA SER A 116 2.13 -3.22 11.05
C SER A 116 1.16 -2.06 11.29
N ALA A 117 1.28 -0.93 10.58
CA ALA A 117 0.34 0.20 10.72
C ALA A 117 -1.13 -0.19 10.42
N ARG A 118 -1.35 -1.11 9.47
CA ARG A 118 -2.66 -1.69 9.18
C ARG A 118 -3.12 -2.69 10.23
N ARG A 119 -2.20 -3.49 10.77
CA ARG A 119 -2.47 -4.48 11.84
C ARG A 119 -2.89 -3.79 13.13
N GLU A 120 -2.06 -2.87 13.65
CA GLU A 120 -2.34 -2.15 14.91
C GLU A 120 -3.68 -1.40 14.83
N LEU A 121 -3.94 -0.67 13.74
CA LEU A 121 -5.20 0.06 13.56
C LEU A 121 -6.43 -0.88 13.50
N GLN A 122 -6.26 -2.10 12.98
CA GLN A 122 -7.31 -3.11 12.97
C GLN A 122 -7.49 -3.76 14.36
N GLU A 123 -6.40 -4.00 15.09
CA GLU A 123 -6.42 -4.67 16.39
C GLU A 123 -6.93 -3.73 17.48
N GLU A 124 -6.35 -2.53 17.62
CA GLU A 124 -6.73 -1.56 18.66
C GLU A 124 -8.12 -0.96 18.44
N LEU A 125 -8.47 -0.57 17.21
CA LEU A 125 -9.68 0.20 16.89
C LEU A 125 -10.74 -0.56 16.06
N GLY A 126 -10.40 -1.71 15.48
CA GLY A 126 -11.30 -2.45 14.60
C GLY A 126 -11.46 -1.87 13.18
N ILE A 127 -10.53 -1.01 12.73
CA ILE A 127 -10.61 -0.32 11.44
C ILE A 127 -9.76 -1.04 10.39
N LYS A 128 -10.38 -1.39 9.27
CA LYS A 128 -9.73 -2.03 8.12
C LYS A 128 -9.60 -1.04 6.98
N LEU A 129 -8.37 -0.66 6.67
CA LEU A 129 -8.07 0.22 5.56
C LEU A 129 -7.06 -0.43 4.58
N PRO A 130 -7.21 -0.18 3.27
CA PRO A 130 -6.24 -0.61 2.26
C PRO A 130 -4.96 0.23 2.34
N VAL A 131 -3.91 -0.26 1.67
CA VAL A 131 -2.58 0.37 1.65
C VAL A 131 -2.60 1.83 1.21
N ASP A 132 -3.50 2.21 0.31
CA ASP A 132 -3.61 3.58 -0.19
C ASP A 132 -4.34 4.55 0.75
N ALA A 133 -4.74 4.12 1.96
CA ALA A 133 -5.26 5.04 2.99
C ALA A 133 -4.18 5.67 3.88
N PHE A 134 -2.96 5.12 3.88
CA PHE A 134 -1.91 5.45 4.83
C PHE A 134 -0.79 6.24 4.16
N GLU A 135 -0.64 7.51 4.53
CA GLU A 135 0.47 8.33 4.07
C GLU A 135 1.60 8.34 5.10
N LEU A 136 2.78 7.79 4.77
CA LEU A 136 3.98 7.97 5.60
C LEU A 136 4.43 9.43 5.50
N ILE A 137 4.24 10.20 6.57
CA ILE A 137 4.52 11.65 6.56
C ILE A 137 5.92 12.00 7.08
N PHE A 138 6.47 11.23 8.02
CA PHE A 138 7.87 11.33 8.46
C PHE A 138 8.27 10.11 9.30
N VAL A 139 9.58 9.93 9.50
CA VAL A 139 10.17 8.96 10.43
C VAL A 139 11.05 9.71 11.42
N PHE A 140 11.01 9.38 12.71
CA PHE A 140 11.89 9.97 13.71
C PHE A 140 12.36 8.96 14.76
N LEU A 141 13.56 9.16 15.30
CA LEU A 141 14.04 8.43 16.47
C LEU A 141 13.53 9.10 17.75
N GLN A 142 12.94 8.30 18.65
CA GLN A 142 12.65 8.67 20.03
C GLN A 142 13.54 7.86 20.97
N GLU A 143 14.36 8.55 21.76
CA GLU A 143 15.16 7.96 22.84
C GLU A 143 14.55 8.37 24.18
N CYS A 144 14.05 7.42 24.96
CA CYS A 144 13.58 7.69 26.33
C CYS A 144 13.92 6.56 27.30
N VAL A 145 14.04 6.90 28.58
CA VAL A 145 14.33 5.95 29.66
C VAL A 145 13.26 6.11 30.73
N ILE A 146 12.47 5.06 30.93
CA ILE A 146 11.34 5.04 31.88
C ILE A 146 11.57 3.97 32.97
N ASN A 147 10.58 3.79 33.85
CA ASN A 147 10.61 2.78 34.92
C ASN A 147 11.89 2.82 35.77
N ASN A 148 12.31 4.03 36.16
CA ASN A 148 13.51 4.32 36.97
C ASN A 148 14.82 3.75 36.39
N GLY A 149 14.94 3.69 35.05
CA GLY A 149 16.17 3.23 34.37
C GLY A 149 16.18 1.75 33.98
N THR A 150 15.04 1.06 34.09
CA THR A 150 14.94 -0.38 33.74
C THR A 150 14.33 -0.64 32.36
N TYR A 151 13.84 0.39 31.67
CA TYR A 151 13.25 0.31 30.34
C TYR A 151 13.84 1.44 29.49
N THR A 152 14.59 1.08 28.45
CA THR A 152 15.19 2.02 27.48
C THR A 152 14.48 1.85 26.14
N ASN A 153 13.77 2.88 25.70
CA ASN A 153 13.07 2.93 24.43
C ASN A 153 13.93 3.71 23.42
N ASN A 154 14.57 3.01 22.48
CA ASN A 154 15.33 3.60 21.38
C ASN A 154 14.62 3.27 20.07
N GLU A 155 13.56 4.01 19.79
CA GLU A 155 12.49 3.60 18.88
C GLU A 155 12.42 4.52 17.66
N TYR A 156 12.63 3.95 16.48
CA TYR A 156 12.31 4.60 15.22
C TYR A 156 10.80 4.53 14.99
N ASN A 157 10.18 5.69 14.87
CA ASN A 157 8.74 5.84 14.78
C ASN A 157 8.35 6.28 13.38
N ASP A 158 7.71 5.37 12.65
CA ASP A 158 7.18 5.60 11.30
C ASP A 158 5.76 6.20 11.43
N VAL A 159 5.62 7.48 11.12
CA VAL A 159 4.38 8.23 11.35
C VAL A 159 3.52 8.25 10.11
N TYR A 160 2.35 7.62 10.21
CA TYR A 160 1.34 7.56 9.17
C TYR A 160 0.17 8.51 9.45
N LEU A 161 -0.33 9.15 8.40
CA LEU A 161 -1.56 9.93 8.40
C LEU A 161 -2.63 9.27 7.53
N VAL A 162 -3.78 9.01 8.13
CA VAL A 162 -5.03 8.63 7.48
C VAL A 162 -5.95 9.86 7.50
N THR A 163 -6.40 10.30 6.33
CA THR A 163 -7.35 11.44 6.23
C THR A 163 -8.75 10.92 5.94
N THR A 164 -9.68 11.11 6.87
CA THR A 164 -11.11 10.83 6.70
C THR A 164 -11.86 12.11 6.37
N LEU A 165 -12.96 12.01 5.61
CA LEU A 165 -13.76 13.17 5.23
C LEU A 165 -14.71 13.60 6.35
N THR A 166 -15.35 12.63 7.01
CA THR A 166 -16.28 12.84 8.13
C THR A 166 -15.82 12.01 9.34
N PRO A 167 -16.22 12.37 10.57
CA PRO A 167 -15.90 11.58 11.75
C PRO A 167 -16.48 10.18 11.65
N ILE A 168 -15.71 9.17 12.06
CA ILE A 168 -16.20 7.80 12.21
C ILE A 168 -17.15 7.78 13.43
N PRO A 169 -18.40 7.26 13.30
CA PRO A 169 -19.30 7.14 14.43
C PRO A 169 -18.66 6.33 15.57
N LEU A 170 -18.78 6.81 16.82
CA LEU A 170 -18.11 6.19 17.97
C LEU A 170 -18.55 4.74 18.21
N GLU A 171 -19.73 4.35 17.73
CA GLU A 171 -20.28 2.99 17.83
C GLU A 171 -19.73 2.02 16.76
N ALA A 172 -19.04 2.53 15.73
CA ALA A 172 -18.47 1.77 14.61
C ALA A 172 -17.10 1.15 14.93
N PHE A 173 -16.37 1.70 15.90
CA PHE A 173 -15.12 1.13 16.39
C PHE A 173 -15.37 -0.20 17.11
N THR A 174 -14.38 -1.08 17.06
CA THR A 174 -14.34 -2.32 17.86
C THR A 174 -13.05 -2.29 18.67
N LEU A 175 -13.12 -1.71 19.86
CA LEU A 175 -11.95 -1.45 20.70
C LEU A 175 -11.41 -2.74 21.32
N GLN A 176 -10.10 -2.94 21.29
CA GLN A 176 -9.44 -3.99 22.06
C GLN A 176 -9.29 -3.55 23.52
N GLU A 177 -10.11 -4.10 24.43
CA GLU A 177 -10.20 -3.67 25.84
C GLU A 177 -8.87 -3.71 26.62
N SER A 178 -7.89 -4.51 26.20
CA SER A 178 -6.54 -4.56 26.83
C SER A 178 -5.63 -3.40 26.42
N GLU A 179 -5.99 -2.69 25.35
CA GLU A 179 -5.22 -1.64 24.70
C GLU A 179 -5.91 -0.29 24.81
N VAL A 180 -7.19 -0.25 24.42
CA VAL A 180 -8.00 0.96 24.27
C VAL A 180 -9.27 0.86 25.09
N SER A 181 -9.51 1.89 25.90
CA SER A 181 -10.69 1.98 26.79
C SER A 181 -11.76 2.96 26.29
N ALA A 182 -11.37 3.96 25.48
CA ALA A 182 -12.27 4.89 24.80
C ALA A 182 -11.57 5.54 23.60
N VAL A 183 -12.33 6.18 22.72
CA VAL A 183 -11.82 7.08 21.67
C VAL A 183 -12.61 8.40 21.69
N ARG A 184 -11.99 9.49 21.24
CA ARG A 184 -12.67 10.78 21.01
C ARG A 184 -12.05 11.55 19.86
N TYR A 185 -12.82 12.43 19.24
CA TYR A 185 -12.29 13.48 18.38
C TYR A 185 -11.93 14.72 19.22
N MET A 186 -10.87 15.42 18.84
CA MET A 186 -10.41 16.66 19.45
C MET A 186 -9.81 17.57 18.39
N HIS A 187 -10.13 18.87 18.39
CA HIS A 187 -9.60 19.78 17.37
C HIS A 187 -8.07 19.86 17.45
N ARG A 188 -7.37 19.76 16.32
CA ARG A 188 -5.90 19.61 16.30
C ARG A 188 -5.17 20.70 17.09
N ASP A 189 -5.66 21.94 17.04
CA ASP A 189 -5.05 23.10 17.69
C ASP A 189 -5.31 23.11 19.20
N GLU A 190 -6.42 22.52 19.64
CA GLU A 190 -6.74 22.32 21.06
C GLU A 190 -5.83 21.24 21.65
N TYR A 191 -5.70 20.10 20.95
CA TYR A 191 -4.81 19.02 21.35
C TYR A 191 -3.33 19.47 21.40
N LYS A 192 -2.87 20.20 20.37
CA LYS A 192 -1.53 20.85 20.35
C LYS A 192 -1.33 21.76 21.55
N SER A 193 -2.36 22.50 21.97
CA SER A 193 -2.31 23.38 23.14
C SER A 193 -2.26 22.61 24.46
N CYS A 194 -2.97 21.48 24.58
CA CYS A 194 -2.92 20.60 25.75
C CYS A 194 -1.55 19.93 25.92
N LEU A 195 -0.93 19.49 24.81
CA LEU A 195 0.45 18.99 24.82
C LEU A 195 1.45 20.08 25.20
N ALA A 196 1.33 21.29 24.62
CA ALA A 196 2.18 22.44 24.96
C ALA A 196 2.07 22.89 26.42
N ALA A 197 0.96 22.56 27.10
CA ALA A 197 0.72 22.85 28.51
C ALA A 197 1.16 21.71 29.45
N GLU A 198 1.75 20.63 28.93
CA GLU A 198 2.20 19.44 29.68
C GLU A 198 1.08 18.85 30.57
N SER A 199 -0.16 18.84 30.07
CA SER A 199 -1.28 18.25 30.82
C SER A 199 -1.09 16.74 31.00
N GLY A 200 -1.05 16.28 32.26
CA GLY A 200 -0.88 14.87 32.63
C GLY A 200 -2.03 13.94 32.21
N GLU A 201 -3.05 14.46 31.51
CA GLU A 201 -4.11 13.67 30.85
C GLU A 201 -3.67 13.07 29.51
N TYR A 202 -2.53 13.49 28.94
CA TYR A 202 -2.06 13.11 27.61
C TYR A 202 -0.65 12.52 27.64
N VAL A 203 -0.35 11.64 26.70
CA VAL A 203 1.02 11.17 26.45
C VAL A 203 1.89 12.37 26.03
N PRO A 204 3.06 12.61 26.67
CA PRO A 204 3.79 13.87 26.53
C PRO A 204 4.62 13.92 25.23
N TYR A 205 3.96 14.28 24.13
CA TYR A 205 4.60 14.50 22.85
C TYR A 205 5.08 15.95 22.67
N ASP A 206 6.34 16.10 22.24
CA ASP A 206 6.96 17.41 22.02
C ASP A 206 6.44 18.07 20.72
N VAL A 207 5.60 19.10 20.90
CA VAL A 207 5.02 19.93 19.84
C VAL A 207 6.01 20.91 19.19
N ASN A 208 7.19 21.12 19.78
CA ASN A 208 8.28 21.90 19.20
C ASN A 208 9.34 20.99 18.53
N GLY A 209 9.35 19.72 18.90
CA GLY A 209 10.16 18.66 18.31
C GLY A 209 9.45 17.96 17.15
N GLN A 210 9.68 16.65 17.05
CA GLN A 210 9.29 15.85 15.88
C GLN A 210 7.77 15.86 15.62
N TYR A 211 6.95 15.83 16.67
CA TYR A 211 5.49 15.90 16.52
C TYR A 211 4.96 17.27 16.09
N GLY A 212 5.76 18.34 16.22
CA GLY A 212 5.47 19.63 15.59
C GLY A 212 5.32 19.54 14.07
N GLN A 213 5.96 18.54 13.42
CA GLN A 213 5.84 18.31 11.98
C GLN A 213 4.42 17.91 11.58
N LEU A 214 3.76 16.98 12.30
CA LEU A 214 2.38 16.55 12.03
C LEU A 214 1.42 17.75 11.97
N PHE A 215 1.45 18.60 12.99
CA PHE A 215 0.57 19.77 13.05
C PHE A 215 0.87 20.75 11.91
N SER A 216 2.16 20.97 11.58
CA SER A 216 2.58 21.87 10.50
C SER A 216 2.14 21.35 9.12
N ILE A 217 2.25 20.05 8.89
CA ILE A 217 1.82 19.36 7.66
C ILE A 217 0.31 19.48 7.47
N ILE A 218 -0.49 19.24 8.53
CA ILE A 218 -1.95 19.39 8.49
C ILE A 218 -2.33 20.88 8.29
N GLU A 219 -1.68 21.80 9.01
CA GLU A 219 -1.92 23.24 8.86
C GLU A 219 -1.64 23.72 7.43
N GLU A 220 -0.50 23.35 6.84
CA GLU A 220 -0.15 23.78 5.47
C GLU A 220 -1.13 23.27 4.41
N ARG A 221 -1.60 22.03 4.53
CA ARG A 221 -2.53 21.39 3.57
C ARG A 221 -3.93 22.00 3.59
N TYR A 222 -4.46 22.28 4.78
CA TYR A 222 -5.85 22.73 4.96
C TYR A 222 -5.98 24.23 5.22
N LYS A 223 -4.89 24.99 5.13
CA LYS A 223 -4.90 26.46 5.13
C LYS A 223 -5.47 27.00 3.82
N ASP A 224 -6.39 27.97 3.91
CA ASP A 224 -6.82 28.70 2.73
C ASP A 224 -5.66 29.52 2.15
N ASN A 225 -5.20 29.06 0.99
CA ASN A 225 -4.08 29.61 0.21
C ASN A 225 -4.42 29.59 -1.29
N THR A 226 -5.71 29.52 -1.63
CA THR A 226 -6.26 29.23 -2.96
C THR A 226 -5.68 30.12 -4.06
N GLU A 227 -5.56 31.43 -3.80
CA GLU A 227 -4.98 32.41 -4.73
C GLU A 227 -3.48 32.17 -4.98
N SER A 228 -2.71 31.89 -3.92
CA SER A 228 -1.27 31.64 -3.99
C SER A 228 -0.95 30.34 -4.75
N ARG A 229 -1.73 29.28 -4.50
CA ARG A 229 -1.64 28.01 -5.25
C ARG A 229 -1.98 28.21 -6.72
N SER A 230 -3.05 28.95 -7.02
CA SER A 230 -3.48 29.26 -8.39
C SER A 230 -2.39 30.02 -9.16
N LEU A 231 -1.81 31.08 -8.57
CA LEU A 231 -0.73 31.85 -9.17
C LEU A 231 0.54 31.00 -9.41
N THR A 232 0.82 30.05 -8.51
CA THR A 232 1.96 29.12 -8.64
C THR A 232 1.75 28.17 -9.82
N LEU A 233 0.59 27.50 -9.90
CA LEU A 233 0.27 26.60 -11.01
C LEU A 233 0.22 27.35 -12.36
N GLN A 234 -0.34 28.56 -12.41
CA GLN A 234 -0.32 29.38 -13.64
C GLN A 234 1.11 29.66 -14.13
N LYS A 235 2.03 30.02 -13.23
CA LYS A 235 3.45 30.20 -13.58
C LYS A 235 4.08 28.91 -14.08
N GLN A 236 3.82 27.78 -13.42
CA GLN A 236 4.36 26.48 -13.81
C GLN A 236 3.86 26.02 -15.18
N ILE A 237 2.56 26.17 -15.45
CA ILE A 237 1.91 25.89 -16.75
C ILE A 237 2.46 26.82 -17.85
N SER A 238 2.70 28.11 -17.55
CA SER A 238 3.18 29.09 -18.54
C SER A 238 4.55 28.77 -19.17
N ARG A 239 5.29 27.81 -18.61
CA ARG A 239 6.53 27.28 -19.18
C ARG A 239 6.31 26.38 -20.39
N TYR A 240 5.09 25.85 -20.57
CA TYR A 240 4.71 24.95 -21.66
C TYR A 240 3.96 25.76 -22.72
N ALA A 241 4.63 26.06 -23.83
CA ALA A 241 3.99 26.77 -24.94
C ALA A 241 3.00 25.82 -25.67
N PRO A 242 1.71 26.18 -25.78
CA PRO A 242 0.75 25.37 -26.54
C PRO A 242 1.05 25.48 -28.04
N ILE A 243 1.24 24.34 -28.69
CA ILE A 243 1.48 24.23 -30.15
C ILE A 243 0.39 23.33 -30.73
N HIS A 244 -0.26 23.78 -31.80
CA HIS A 244 -1.21 22.96 -32.54
C HIS A 244 -0.45 22.09 -33.55
N LEU A 245 -0.66 20.78 -33.51
CA LEU A 245 -0.04 19.81 -34.42
C LEU A 245 -1.12 19.25 -35.36
N GLU A 246 -1.03 19.58 -36.64
CA GLU A 246 -1.90 19.05 -37.69
C GLU A 246 -1.10 18.11 -38.59
N PRO A 247 -1.41 16.79 -38.62
CA PRO A 247 -0.77 15.87 -39.54
C PRO A 247 -1.32 16.03 -40.96
N GLU A 248 -0.45 15.95 -41.97
CA GLU A 248 -0.89 15.82 -43.37
C GLU A 248 -1.33 14.38 -43.64
N LEU A 249 -2.61 14.18 -43.93
CA LEU A 249 -3.22 12.85 -44.16
C LEU A 249 -3.53 12.57 -45.64
N THR A 250 -3.08 13.44 -46.55
CA THR A 250 -3.38 13.40 -48.00
C THR A 250 -2.67 12.24 -48.72
N THR A 251 -1.53 11.80 -48.19
CA THR A 251 -0.66 10.74 -48.73
C THR A 251 -1.03 9.34 -48.25
N LEU A 252 -1.94 9.21 -47.28
CA LEU A 252 -2.41 7.93 -46.75
C LEU A 252 -3.52 7.35 -47.61
N SER A 253 -3.52 6.02 -47.78
CA SER A 253 -4.65 5.30 -48.35
C SER A 253 -5.85 5.32 -47.39
N GLU A 254 -7.03 4.91 -47.87
CA GLU A 254 -8.20 4.78 -46.99
C GLU A 254 -8.02 3.67 -45.95
N GLY A 255 -7.37 2.55 -46.31
CA GLY A 255 -7.03 1.48 -45.38
C GLY A 255 -6.05 1.93 -44.29
N ASP A 256 -5.02 2.70 -44.66
CA ASP A 256 -4.04 3.23 -43.71
C ASP A 256 -4.63 4.34 -42.80
N LYS A 257 -5.59 5.14 -43.30
CA LYS A 257 -6.37 6.07 -42.45
C LYS A 257 -7.24 5.34 -41.43
N GLU A 258 -7.89 4.25 -41.83
CA GLU A 258 -8.66 3.43 -40.89
C GLU A 258 -7.73 2.76 -39.87
N ALA A 259 -6.59 2.23 -40.31
CA ALA A 259 -5.57 1.65 -39.45
C ALA A 259 -5.05 2.66 -38.41
N LEU A 260 -4.74 3.89 -38.83
CA LEU A 260 -4.34 4.98 -37.93
C LEU A 260 -5.40 5.25 -36.85
N GLY A 261 -6.68 5.22 -37.21
CA GLY A 261 -7.80 5.36 -36.28
C GLY A 261 -7.92 4.24 -35.24
N TYR A 262 -7.34 3.05 -35.50
CA TYR A 262 -7.23 1.96 -34.53
C TYR A 262 -5.91 2.01 -33.75
N ILE A 263 -4.79 2.40 -34.37
CA ILE A 263 -3.49 2.63 -33.71
C ILE A 263 -3.65 3.67 -32.60
N LEU A 264 -4.27 4.82 -32.88
CA LEU A 264 -4.51 5.87 -31.89
C LEU A 264 -5.33 5.36 -30.68
N LYS A 265 -6.32 4.49 -30.91
CA LYS A 265 -7.10 3.86 -29.83
C LYS A 265 -6.25 2.89 -29.03
N ALA A 266 -5.33 2.16 -29.65
CA ALA A 266 -4.39 1.30 -28.95
C ALA A 266 -3.44 2.13 -28.08
N SER A 267 -2.86 3.22 -28.61
CA SER A 267 -2.03 4.17 -27.85
C SER A 267 -2.76 4.74 -26.63
N MET A 268 -4.06 5.08 -26.75
CA MET A 268 -4.86 5.52 -25.60
C MET A 268 -5.05 4.44 -24.52
N VAL A 269 -4.99 3.14 -24.87
CA VAL A 269 -5.05 2.04 -23.90
C VAL A 269 -3.69 1.79 -23.26
N ILE A 270 -2.61 2.00 -23.98
CA ILE A 270 -1.24 1.95 -23.44
C ILE A 270 -1.00 3.12 -22.47
N ASP A 271 -1.54 4.30 -22.78
CA ASP A 271 -1.51 5.47 -21.89
C ASP A 271 -2.07 5.17 -20.49
N GLU A 272 -3.12 4.34 -20.38
CA GLU A 272 -3.67 3.88 -19.09
C GLU A 272 -2.63 3.10 -18.28
N ILE A 273 -1.86 2.22 -18.94
CA ILE A 273 -0.79 1.44 -18.30
C ILE A 273 0.34 2.34 -17.83
N PHE A 274 0.71 3.38 -18.60
CA PHE A 274 1.70 4.36 -18.18
C PHE A 274 1.30 5.06 -16.87
N TYR A 275 0.03 5.47 -16.73
CA TYR A 275 -0.45 6.05 -15.46
C TYR A 275 -0.26 5.07 -14.29
N GLU A 276 -0.62 3.79 -14.46
CA GLU A 276 -0.44 2.74 -13.45
C GLU A 276 1.05 2.48 -13.13
N GLN A 277 1.93 2.52 -14.12
CA GLN A 277 3.38 2.32 -13.96
C GLN A 277 4.03 3.43 -13.14
N VAL A 278 3.65 4.70 -13.36
CA VAL A 278 4.20 5.86 -12.64
C VAL A 278 3.92 5.77 -11.14
N TRP A 279 2.68 5.44 -10.75
CA TRP A 279 2.30 5.31 -9.33
C TRP A 279 0.95 4.59 -9.19
N ASN A 280 0.81 3.74 -8.17
CA ASN A 280 -0.33 2.81 -8.01
C ASN A 280 -1.71 3.46 -7.99
N SER A 281 -1.82 4.71 -7.51
CA SER A 281 -3.09 5.44 -7.34
C SER A 281 -3.25 6.58 -8.35
N ASN A 282 -2.36 6.65 -9.35
CA ASN A 282 -2.28 7.76 -10.30
C ASN A 282 -3.48 7.81 -11.26
N THR A 283 -3.98 6.66 -11.71
CA THR A 283 -5.21 6.55 -12.54
C THR A 283 -6.43 7.09 -11.80
N MET A 284 -6.57 6.74 -10.52
CA MET A 284 -7.63 7.24 -9.65
C MET A 284 -7.50 8.76 -9.42
N LEU A 285 -6.28 9.27 -9.18
CA LEU A 285 -6.03 10.71 -9.04
C LEU A 285 -6.36 11.47 -10.33
N ARG A 286 -5.95 10.95 -11.49
CA ARG A 286 -6.30 11.50 -12.82
C ARG A 286 -7.80 11.63 -12.97
N ASP A 287 -8.54 10.55 -12.73
CA ASP A 287 -9.98 10.52 -12.99
C ASP A 287 -10.75 11.40 -11.98
N TRP A 288 -10.27 11.49 -10.74
CA TRP A 288 -10.76 12.46 -9.77
C TRP A 288 -10.53 13.91 -10.21
N LEU A 289 -9.30 14.28 -10.58
CA LEU A 289 -8.97 15.64 -11.03
C LEU A 289 -9.72 16.01 -12.31
N ARG A 290 -9.87 15.07 -13.25
CA ARG A 290 -10.65 15.24 -14.47
C ARG A 290 -12.13 15.48 -14.18
N ALA A 291 -12.74 14.68 -13.30
CA ALA A 291 -14.14 14.82 -12.93
C ALA A 291 -14.45 16.13 -12.18
N HIS A 292 -13.45 16.69 -11.48
CA HIS A 292 -13.60 17.92 -10.68
C HIS A 292 -12.99 19.16 -11.34
N ALA A 293 -12.45 19.08 -12.56
CA ALA A 293 -11.73 20.17 -13.23
C ALA A 293 -12.53 21.48 -13.31
N ASP A 294 -13.85 21.40 -13.50
CA ASP A 294 -14.75 22.56 -13.59
C ASP A 294 -15.28 23.06 -12.23
N SER A 295 -14.85 22.46 -11.11
CA SER A 295 -15.36 22.78 -9.76
C SER A 295 -14.88 24.14 -9.25
N SER A 296 -13.66 24.53 -9.61
CA SER A 296 -13.09 25.84 -9.30
C SER A 296 -11.98 26.22 -10.27
N SER A 297 -11.59 27.50 -10.31
CA SER A 297 -10.42 27.94 -11.08
C SER A 297 -9.12 27.26 -10.61
N LEU A 298 -9.02 26.85 -9.35
CA LEU A 298 -7.85 26.14 -8.85
C LEU A 298 -7.85 24.69 -9.37
N ASP A 299 -9.00 24.01 -9.37
CA ASP A 299 -9.09 22.62 -9.81
C ASP A 299 -8.89 22.48 -11.32
N SER A 300 -9.34 23.45 -12.12
CA SER A 300 -8.96 23.57 -13.54
C SER A 300 -7.45 23.65 -13.73
N LEU A 301 -6.73 24.39 -12.88
CA LEU A 301 -5.27 24.51 -12.93
C LEU A 301 -4.58 23.22 -12.45
N LYS A 302 -5.10 22.55 -11.41
CA LYS A 302 -4.61 21.23 -10.97
C LYS A 302 -4.73 20.22 -12.11
N TRP A 303 -5.90 20.13 -12.74
CA TRP A 303 -6.15 19.22 -13.87
C TRP A 303 -5.26 19.55 -15.07
N ALA A 304 -5.14 20.82 -15.45
CA ALA A 304 -4.29 21.23 -16.56
C ALA A 304 -2.82 20.88 -16.32
N TYR A 305 -2.28 21.15 -15.11
CA TYR A 305 -0.88 20.84 -14.82
C TYR A 305 -0.62 19.34 -14.62
N TYR A 306 -1.56 18.61 -14.01
CA TYR A 306 -1.53 17.15 -13.97
C TYR A 306 -1.51 16.54 -15.38
N SER A 307 -2.37 17.02 -16.29
CA SER A 307 -2.46 16.51 -17.67
C SER A 307 -1.14 16.68 -18.45
N ILE A 308 -0.37 17.73 -18.15
CA ILE A 308 0.95 17.98 -18.76
C ILE A 308 2.01 17.01 -18.22
N ASN A 309 2.01 16.74 -16.91
CA ASN A 309 3.05 15.92 -16.25
C ASN A 309 2.67 14.42 -16.16
N LYS A 310 1.45 14.03 -16.57
CA LYS A 310 0.83 12.69 -16.41
C LYS A 310 0.91 12.11 -14.99
N SER A 311 1.16 12.98 -14.02
CA SER A 311 1.50 12.65 -12.64
C SER A 311 1.38 13.93 -11.78
N PRO A 312 1.36 13.81 -10.45
CA PRO A 312 1.26 14.96 -9.56
C PRO A 312 2.62 15.58 -9.18
N TRP A 313 3.70 15.14 -9.83
CA TRP A 313 5.06 15.64 -9.68
C TRP A 313 5.47 16.45 -10.90
N SER A 314 6.19 17.54 -10.69
CA SER A 314 6.62 18.42 -11.78
C SER A 314 7.85 17.86 -12.49
N CYS A 315 7.71 17.52 -13.78
CA CYS A 315 8.81 17.06 -14.62
C CYS A 315 9.90 18.13 -14.84
N LEU A 316 9.59 19.42 -14.58
CA LEU A 316 10.54 20.53 -14.71
C LEU A 316 11.09 21.04 -13.37
N ASP A 317 10.55 20.59 -12.23
CA ASP A 317 10.99 20.99 -10.88
C ASP A 317 11.49 19.76 -10.09
N GLU A 318 12.35 18.95 -10.70
CA GLU A 318 13.03 17.80 -10.06
C GLU A 318 12.07 16.77 -9.42
N ASN A 319 10.91 16.53 -10.05
CA ASN A 319 9.82 15.70 -9.51
C ASN A 319 9.23 16.21 -8.18
N LYS A 320 9.33 17.51 -7.87
CA LYS A 320 8.62 18.09 -6.73
C LYS A 320 7.10 17.99 -6.90
N ALA A 321 6.40 17.49 -5.89
CA ALA A 321 4.94 17.46 -5.88
C ALA A 321 4.33 18.86 -5.90
N PHE A 322 3.23 19.02 -6.65
CA PHE A 322 2.40 20.23 -6.66
C PHE A 322 0.98 20.01 -6.11
N LEU A 323 0.69 18.77 -5.71
CA LEU A 323 -0.53 18.33 -5.00
C LEU A 323 -0.16 17.67 -3.67
N SER A 324 -1.17 17.38 -2.85
CA SER A 324 -1.05 16.66 -1.59
C SER A 324 -2.25 15.72 -1.39
N THR A 325 -2.26 14.92 -0.31
CA THR A 325 -3.42 14.08 0.07
C THR A 325 -4.73 14.86 0.16
N ALA A 326 -4.70 16.15 0.53
CA ALA A 326 -5.89 17.01 0.56
C ALA A 326 -6.49 17.29 -0.84
N ASP A 327 -5.70 17.17 -1.90
CA ASP A 327 -6.15 17.29 -3.29
C ASP A 327 -6.51 15.94 -3.92
N SER A 328 -6.27 14.84 -3.20
CA SER A 328 -6.35 13.48 -3.72
C SER A 328 -7.79 12.96 -3.80
N ALA A 329 -7.94 11.82 -4.49
CA ALA A 329 -9.23 11.20 -4.74
C ALA A 329 -9.91 10.72 -3.45
N VAL A 330 -11.24 10.70 -3.46
CA VAL A 330 -12.05 10.19 -2.36
C VAL A 330 -12.48 8.75 -2.63
N LYS A 331 -12.36 7.88 -1.63
CA LYS A 331 -12.83 6.49 -1.68
C LYS A 331 -13.79 6.22 -0.51
N LEU A 332 -14.86 5.48 -0.79
CA LEU A 332 -15.82 4.99 0.20
C LEU A 332 -15.61 3.50 0.46
N LEU A 333 -15.53 3.10 1.74
CA LEU A 333 -15.46 1.71 2.17
C LEU A 333 -16.64 1.37 3.08
N THR A 334 -17.49 0.45 2.64
CA THR A 334 -18.73 0.06 3.33
C THR A 334 -18.50 -0.88 4.53
N ASP A 335 -17.33 -1.52 4.58
CA ASP A 335 -16.97 -2.63 5.47
C ASP A 335 -15.66 -2.39 6.25
N ALA A 336 -15.12 -1.16 6.20
CA ALA A 336 -13.92 -0.75 6.93
C ALA A 336 -14.06 -0.79 8.47
N THR A 337 -15.28 -0.85 8.99
CA THR A 337 -15.58 -0.82 10.44
C THR A 337 -16.88 -1.61 10.70
N LYS A 338 -17.34 -1.68 11.95
CA LYS A 338 -18.63 -2.29 12.30
C LYS A 338 -19.78 -1.51 11.63
N PRO A 339 -20.74 -2.18 10.96
CA PRO A 339 -21.81 -1.49 10.24
C PRO A 339 -22.75 -0.74 11.17
N ILE A 340 -23.00 0.55 10.87
CA ILE A 340 -23.91 1.44 11.60
C ILE A 340 -25.13 1.78 10.75
N SER A 341 -26.32 1.69 11.34
CA SER A 341 -27.58 1.95 10.64
C SER A 341 -27.66 3.41 10.17
N GLY A 342 -27.85 3.62 8.87
CA GLY A 342 -27.97 4.96 8.25
C GLY A 342 -26.63 5.61 7.87
N TRP A 343 -25.49 5.04 8.26
CA TRP A 343 -24.17 5.49 7.80
C TRP A 343 -23.71 4.63 6.61
N LYS A 344 -23.11 5.27 5.60
CA LYS A 344 -22.76 4.60 4.33
C LYS A 344 -21.46 3.79 4.40
N GLY A 345 -20.62 4.05 5.39
CA GLY A 345 -19.24 3.58 5.45
C GLY A 345 -18.25 4.74 5.54
N LEU A 346 -16.96 4.40 5.57
CA LEU A 346 -15.86 5.33 5.77
C LEU A 346 -15.41 5.95 4.45
N GLU A 347 -15.48 7.28 4.37
CA GLU A 347 -14.91 8.06 3.27
C GLU A 347 -13.53 8.61 3.65
N TYR A 348 -12.50 8.34 2.83
CA TYR A 348 -11.11 8.75 3.07
C TYR A 348 -10.43 9.27 1.79
N ARG A 349 -9.33 10.00 1.96
CA ARG A 349 -8.48 10.47 0.86
C ARG A 349 -7.44 9.44 0.46
N ALA A 350 -7.27 9.27 -0.84
CA ALA A 350 -6.14 8.60 -1.48
C ALA A 350 -4.79 9.12 -0.92
N ALA A 351 -4.08 8.37 -0.08
CA ALA A 351 -2.78 8.77 0.46
C ALA A 351 -1.81 9.14 -0.67
N PHE A 352 -1.07 10.22 -0.49
CA PHE A 352 -0.24 10.82 -1.52
C PHE A 352 1.22 10.88 -1.08
N PRO A 353 2.17 10.20 -1.75
CA PRO A 353 3.58 10.36 -1.43
C PRO A 353 4.11 11.70 -1.97
N LEU A 354 4.60 12.56 -1.08
CA LEU A 354 5.16 13.87 -1.47
C LEU A 354 6.38 13.72 -2.39
N ASP A 355 7.26 12.76 -2.09
CA ASP A 355 8.36 12.37 -2.96
C ASP A 355 7.90 11.31 -3.97
N LYS A 356 8.27 11.48 -5.25
CA LYS A 356 7.99 10.48 -6.29
C LYS A 356 8.66 9.14 -5.94
N PRO A 357 7.91 8.02 -5.83
CA PRO A 357 8.49 6.72 -5.51
C PRO A 357 9.58 6.33 -6.50
N ARG A 358 10.80 6.03 -6.01
CA ARG A 358 11.95 5.74 -6.90
C ARG A 358 11.76 4.50 -7.77
N GLY A 359 11.06 3.49 -7.27
CA GLY A 359 10.71 2.29 -8.05
C GLY A 359 9.42 2.45 -8.86
N ALA A 360 8.84 3.66 -8.93
CA ALA A 360 7.50 3.92 -9.44
C ALA A 360 6.49 2.90 -8.88
N ASN A 361 5.73 2.20 -9.73
CA ASN A 361 4.89 1.04 -9.36
C ASN A 361 5.46 -0.30 -9.88
N PHE A 362 6.73 -0.34 -10.30
CA PHE A 362 7.39 -1.56 -10.78
C PHE A 362 7.86 -2.51 -9.67
N TYR A 363 7.95 -1.99 -8.44
CA TYR A 363 8.44 -2.68 -7.25
C TYR A 363 7.47 -2.41 -6.08
N PRO A 364 7.49 -3.20 -4.99
CA PRO A 364 6.76 -2.86 -3.77
C PRO A 364 7.28 -1.53 -3.21
N ALA A 365 6.36 -0.68 -2.73
CA ALA A 365 6.70 0.69 -2.31
C ALA A 365 7.64 0.75 -1.09
N ASP A 366 7.69 -0.31 -0.29
CA ASP A 366 8.59 -0.45 0.88
C ASP A 366 9.93 -1.12 0.55
N MET A 367 10.09 -1.65 -0.67
CA MET A 367 11.26 -2.44 -1.05
C MET A 367 12.48 -1.55 -1.31
N ASN A 368 13.58 -1.85 -0.62
CA ASN A 368 14.86 -1.16 -0.83
C ASN A 368 15.83 -1.98 -1.70
N LYS A 369 16.97 -1.38 -2.09
CA LYS A 369 17.95 -2.03 -2.97
C LYS A 369 18.60 -3.26 -2.35
N MET A 370 18.96 -3.20 -1.07
CA MET A 370 19.63 -4.29 -0.36
C MET A 370 18.71 -5.52 -0.27
N GLU A 371 17.43 -5.30 0.00
CA GLU A 371 16.42 -6.36 0.02
C GLU A 371 16.29 -7.04 -1.35
N PHE A 372 16.14 -6.25 -2.43
CA PHE A 372 16.07 -6.78 -3.79
C PHE A 372 17.34 -7.57 -4.17
N ASP A 373 18.53 -7.06 -3.83
CA ASP A 373 19.80 -7.74 -4.12
C ASP A 373 19.96 -9.04 -3.32
N LEU A 374 19.54 -9.06 -2.05
CA LEU A 374 19.52 -10.27 -1.21
C LEU A 374 18.56 -11.32 -1.78
N TRP A 375 17.31 -10.95 -2.04
CA TRP A 375 16.31 -11.84 -2.65
C TRP A 375 16.80 -12.39 -4.00
N LYS A 376 17.24 -11.51 -4.90
CA LYS A 376 17.79 -11.88 -6.22
C LYS A 376 18.96 -12.86 -6.11
N SER A 377 19.81 -12.73 -5.08
CA SER A 377 20.95 -13.64 -4.89
C SER A 377 20.55 -15.09 -4.58
N GLY A 378 19.31 -15.32 -4.10
CA GLY A 378 18.74 -16.65 -3.89
C GLY A 378 18.10 -17.28 -5.13
N LEU A 379 17.93 -16.52 -6.23
CA LEU A 379 17.27 -16.96 -7.45
C LEU A 379 18.22 -17.68 -8.42
N THR A 380 17.66 -18.50 -9.33
CA THR A 380 18.44 -19.10 -10.44
C THR A 380 18.87 -18.05 -11.48
N ASP A 381 19.92 -18.34 -12.26
CA ASP A 381 20.42 -17.48 -13.36
C ASP A 381 19.34 -16.99 -14.34
N LYS A 382 18.26 -17.77 -14.52
CA LYS A 382 17.12 -17.37 -15.35
C LYS A 382 16.24 -16.36 -14.61
N GLU A 383 15.82 -16.69 -13.40
CA GLU A 383 14.98 -15.83 -12.57
C GLU A 383 15.67 -14.51 -12.23
N GLN A 384 17.00 -14.49 -12.06
CA GLN A 384 17.77 -13.25 -11.92
C GLN A 384 17.64 -12.34 -13.16
N LYS A 385 17.73 -12.92 -14.37
CA LYS A 385 17.52 -12.16 -15.62
C LYS A 385 16.08 -11.70 -15.77
N ASP A 386 15.11 -12.53 -15.41
CA ASP A 386 13.69 -12.17 -15.43
C ASP A 386 13.40 -11.05 -14.40
N ALA A 387 14.04 -11.07 -13.22
CA ALA A 387 13.93 -10.06 -12.18
C ALA A 387 14.57 -8.71 -12.58
N THR A 388 15.71 -8.73 -13.26
CA THR A 388 16.37 -7.53 -13.82
C THR A 388 15.91 -7.19 -15.24
N GLY A 389 14.89 -7.88 -15.76
CA GLY A 389 14.42 -7.72 -17.14
C GLY A 389 13.54 -6.49 -17.33
N PHE A 390 13.47 -6.02 -18.57
CA PHE A 390 12.68 -4.85 -18.99
C PHE A 390 11.18 -5.00 -18.82
N PHE A 391 10.66 -6.23 -18.96
CA PHE A 391 9.23 -6.50 -19.15
C PHE A 391 8.61 -7.26 -17.98
N THR A 392 9.06 -6.98 -16.75
CA THR A 392 8.58 -7.60 -15.52
C THR A 392 8.46 -6.59 -14.37
N VAL A 393 7.44 -6.73 -13.54
CA VAL A 393 7.34 -6.06 -12.23
C VAL A 393 7.68 -7.03 -11.10
N ILE A 394 8.02 -6.49 -9.93
CA ILE A 394 8.27 -7.22 -8.69
C ILE A 394 7.13 -6.90 -7.71
N LYS A 395 6.57 -7.92 -7.06
CA LYS A 395 5.42 -7.78 -6.14
C LYS A 395 5.64 -8.57 -4.85
N ARG A 396 4.87 -8.25 -3.80
CA ARG A 396 4.68 -9.07 -2.58
C ARG A 396 3.28 -9.71 -2.60
N PRO A 397 3.04 -10.82 -1.87
CA PRO A 397 1.74 -11.49 -1.83
C PRO A 397 0.56 -10.58 -1.43
N ASP A 398 0.75 -9.68 -0.46
CA ASP A 398 -0.29 -8.74 0.02
C ASP A 398 -0.75 -7.74 -1.08
N ALA A 399 0.06 -7.51 -2.13
CA ALA A 399 -0.31 -6.65 -3.24
C ALA A 399 -1.45 -7.22 -4.11
N LEU A 400 -1.77 -8.51 -4.00
CA LEU A 400 -2.86 -9.17 -4.74
C LEU A 400 -4.25 -8.91 -4.14
N LEU A 401 -4.35 -8.37 -2.92
CA LEU A 401 -5.65 -8.10 -2.28
C LEU A 401 -6.46 -6.96 -2.93
N THR A 402 -5.87 -6.25 -3.91
CA THR A 402 -6.58 -5.22 -4.70
C THR A 402 -7.36 -5.79 -5.89
N THR A 403 -7.14 -7.04 -6.30
CA THR A 403 -7.68 -7.60 -7.56
C THR A 403 -8.30 -9.00 -7.44
N SER A 404 -9.33 -9.11 -6.60
CA SER A 404 -10.32 -10.21 -6.58
C SER A 404 -9.87 -11.56 -6.00
N VAL A 405 -10.77 -12.20 -5.26
CA VAL A 405 -10.61 -13.54 -4.68
C VAL A 405 -10.35 -14.59 -5.77
N VAL A 406 -9.21 -15.28 -5.71
CA VAL A 406 -8.95 -16.52 -6.46
C VAL A 406 -8.33 -17.55 -5.52
N GLU A 407 -8.84 -18.78 -5.58
CA GLU A 407 -8.45 -19.89 -4.70
C GLU A 407 -7.02 -20.39 -5.00
N SER A 408 -6.26 -20.71 -3.95
CA SER A 408 -4.92 -21.29 -4.05
C SER A 408 -4.98 -22.82 -4.10
N ASP A 409 -4.39 -23.42 -5.13
CA ASP A 409 -4.28 -24.88 -5.26
C ASP A 409 -2.80 -25.29 -5.40
N GLY A 410 -2.29 -26.12 -4.48
CA GLY A 410 -0.92 -26.66 -4.54
C GLY A 410 -0.15 -26.71 -3.20
N PRO A 411 0.07 -27.90 -2.60
CA PRO A 411 0.80 -28.03 -1.34
C PRO A 411 2.31 -28.26 -1.57
N ASN A 412 3.12 -27.20 -1.45
CA ASN A 412 4.51 -27.21 -0.95
C ASN A 412 5.16 -25.83 -1.17
N GLN A 413 4.80 -24.85 -0.34
CA GLN A 413 5.59 -23.64 -0.14
C GLN A 413 5.76 -23.42 1.36
N THR A 414 7.01 -23.24 1.80
CA THR A 414 7.34 -22.76 3.14
C THR A 414 7.11 -21.25 3.15
N ASN A 415 5.84 -20.84 3.26
CA ASN A 415 5.44 -19.44 3.21
C ASN A 415 5.97 -18.65 4.41
N THR A 416 7.05 -17.91 4.21
CA THR A 416 7.21 -16.57 4.79
C THR A 416 6.40 -15.59 3.94
N SER A 417 5.62 -14.71 4.56
CA SER A 417 4.64 -13.83 3.85
C SER A 417 5.26 -12.75 2.97
N ASP A 418 6.58 -12.59 3.04
CA ASP A 418 7.29 -11.39 2.60
C ASP A 418 8.05 -11.58 1.28
N ASP A 419 8.09 -12.82 0.76
CA ASP A 419 8.87 -13.20 -0.42
C ASP A 419 8.42 -12.44 -1.67
N LEU A 420 9.37 -11.72 -2.27
CA LEU A 420 9.20 -11.03 -3.53
C LEU A 420 8.99 -12.04 -4.68
N PHE A 421 8.18 -11.69 -5.68
CA PHE A 421 8.00 -12.50 -6.89
C PHE A 421 7.94 -11.67 -8.17
N ILE A 422 8.26 -12.31 -9.29
CA ILE A 422 8.35 -11.72 -10.63
C ILE A 422 7.02 -11.89 -11.37
N VAL A 423 6.48 -10.81 -11.93
CA VAL A 423 5.29 -10.85 -12.80
C VAL A 423 5.63 -10.23 -14.17
N PRO A 424 5.49 -10.96 -15.28
CA PRO A 424 5.67 -10.37 -16.62
C PRO A 424 4.55 -9.38 -16.95
N TYR A 425 4.86 -8.34 -17.74
CA TYR A 425 3.91 -7.31 -18.14
C TYR A 425 2.65 -7.87 -18.81
N SER A 426 2.77 -8.93 -19.62
CA SER A 426 1.61 -9.61 -20.24
C SER A 426 0.64 -10.26 -19.25
N LYS A 427 1.05 -10.43 -17.98
CA LYS A 427 0.18 -10.85 -16.86
C LYS A 427 -0.27 -9.66 -16.01
N GLU A 428 0.65 -8.77 -15.64
CA GLU A 428 0.35 -7.58 -14.81
C GLU A 428 -0.72 -6.70 -15.49
N TYR A 429 -0.47 -6.30 -16.74
CA TYR A 429 -1.31 -5.36 -17.49
C TYR A 429 -2.25 -6.08 -18.47
N LYS A 430 -2.54 -7.36 -18.21
CA LYS A 430 -3.18 -8.28 -19.15
C LYS A 430 -4.43 -7.70 -19.82
N ALA A 431 -5.37 -7.15 -19.04
CA ALA A 431 -6.64 -6.66 -19.57
C ALA A 431 -6.47 -5.47 -20.55
N SER A 432 -5.54 -4.58 -20.26
CA SER A 432 -5.21 -3.44 -21.13
C SER A 432 -4.43 -3.91 -22.37
N LEU A 433 -3.49 -4.85 -22.21
CA LEU A 433 -2.72 -5.42 -23.31
C LEU A 433 -3.58 -6.24 -24.27
N GLU A 434 -4.51 -7.08 -23.79
CA GLU A 434 -5.49 -7.80 -24.62
C GLU A 434 -6.35 -6.83 -25.46
N LYS A 435 -6.81 -5.74 -24.85
CA LYS A 435 -7.57 -4.68 -25.54
C LYS A 435 -6.72 -3.92 -26.57
N ALA A 436 -5.44 -3.66 -26.29
CA ALA A 436 -4.51 -3.05 -27.23
C ALA A 436 -4.22 -4.00 -28.41
N THR A 437 -3.97 -5.29 -28.15
CA THR A 437 -3.82 -6.35 -29.16
C THR A 437 -5.02 -6.41 -30.09
N GLU A 438 -6.26 -6.40 -29.58
CA GLU A 438 -7.46 -6.37 -30.42
C GLU A 438 -7.50 -5.18 -31.40
N LEU A 439 -7.04 -4.00 -30.95
CA LEU A 439 -7.02 -2.78 -31.75
C LEU A 439 -5.90 -2.81 -32.79
N LEU A 440 -4.71 -3.31 -32.43
CA LEU A 440 -3.59 -3.49 -33.37
C LEU A 440 -3.90 -4.53 -34.46
N ILE A 441 -4.60 -5.62 -34.13
CA ILE A 441 -5.05 -6.59 -35.14
C ILE A 441 -6.06 -5.95 -36.09
N LYS A 442 -7.05 -5.18 -35.60
CA LYS A 442 -7.99 -4.42 -36.46
C LYS A 442 -7.23 -3.42 -37.36
N ALA A 443 -6.25 -2.71 -36.82
CA ALA A 443 -5.40 -1.81 -37.61
C ALA A 443 -4.64 -2.55 -38.72
N SER A 444 -4.06 -3.72 -38.40
CA SER A 444 -3.37 -4.56 -39.38
C SER A 444 -4.29 -5.07 -40.47
N ASP A 445 -5.52 -5.45 -40.15
CA ASP A 445 -6.46 -5.97 -41.15
C ASP A 445 -6.90 -4.85 -42.12
N CYS A 446 -7.09 -3.62 -41.63
CA CYS A 446 -7.49 -2.44 -42.41
C CYS A 446 -6.38 -1.84 -43.30
N SER A 447 -5.12 -1.79 -42.84
CA SER A 447 -4.01 -1.13 -43.57
C SER A 447 -3.83 -1.63 -45.01
N ASP A 448 -3.28 -0.85 -45.92
CA ASP A 448 -2.87 -1.31 -47.26
C ASP A 448 -1.37 -1.68 -47.33
N CYS A 449 -0.58 -1.21 -46.37
CA CYS A 449 0.88 -1.34 -46.32
C CYS A 449 1.36 -2.68 -45.69
N PRO A 450 2.04 -3.58 -46.44
CA PRO A 450 2.41 -4.91 -45.92
C PRO A 450 3.37 -4.91 -44.73
N SER A 451 4.34 -3.98 -44.69
CA SER A 451 5.30 -3.85 -43.58
C SER A 451 4.59 -3.39 -42.30
N LEU A 452 3.69 -2.41 -42.40
CA LEU A 452 2.84 -1.95 -41.30
C LEU A 452 1.92 -3.07 -40.79
N LYS A 453 1.30 -3.87 -41.68
CA LYS A 453 0.55 -5.07 -41.24
C LYS A 453 1.41 -6.03 -40.41
N ASN A 454 2.65 -6.26 -40.83
CA ASN A 454 3.57 -7.16 -40.13
C ASN A 454 3.92 -6.62 -38.74
N LEU A 455 4.31 -5.35 -38.64
CA LEU A 455 4.60 -4.66 -37.37
C LEU A 455 3.41 -4.73 -36.41
N LEU A 456 2.21 -4.38 -36.87
CA LEU A 456 1.02 -4.33 -36.02
C LEU A 456 0.65 -5.73 -35.48
N ARG A 457 0.78 -6.79 -36.30
CA ARG A 457 0.55 -8.18 -35.85
C ARG A 457 1.64 -8.69 -34.90
N THR A 458 2.90 -8.41 -35.19
CA THR A 458 4.01 -8.86 -34.33
C THR A 458 4.00 -8.13 -32.98
N LYS A 459 3.71 -6.83 -32.93
CA LYS A 459 3.49 -6.09 -31.66
C LYS A 459 2.26 -6.59 -30.89
N ALA A 460 1.15 -6.86 -31.58
CA ALA A 460 -0.05 -7.43 -30.95
C ALA A 460 0.22 -8.82 -30.32
N ASN A 461 1.08 -9.63 -30.92
CA ASN A 461 1.56 -10.89 -30.34
C ASN A 461 2.52 -10.65 -29.15
N ALA A 462 3.46 -9.71 -29.27
CA ALA A 462 4.46 -9.39 -28.26
C ALA A 462 3.83 -8.95 -26.91
N PHE A 463 2.75 -8.18 -26.96
CA PHE A 463 1.95 -7.80 -25.78
C PHE A 463 1.41 -9.01 -25.00
N LEU A 464 1.10 -10.13 -25.67
CA LEU A 464 0.60 -11.34 -25.03
C LEU A 464 1.72 -12.33 -24.66
N SER A 465 2.75 -12.46 -25.50
CA SER A 465 3.88 -13.37 -25.27
C SER A 465 4.88 -12.85 -24.24
N ASN A 466 4.94 -11.54 -24.03
CA ASN A 466 6.00 -10.83 -23.30
C ASN A 466 7.39 -10.91 -23.96
N ASP A 467 7.46 -11.30 -25.24
CA ASP A 467 8.66 -11.33 -26.07
C ASP A 467 8.49 -10.37 -27.26
N TYR A 468 9.33 -9.34 -27.29
CA TYR A 468 9.26 -8.24 -28.24
C TYR A 468 10.22 -8.38 -29.43
N TYR A 469 11.11 -9.37 -29.43
CA TYR A 469 12.24 -9.44 -30.38
C TYR A 469 11.79 -9.44 -31.87
N GLU A 470 10.83 -10.30 -32.23
CA GLU A 470 10.28 -10.33 -33.60
C GLU A 470 9.58 -9.01 -33.98
N SER A 471 8.95 -8.36 -33.00
CA SER A 471 8.22 -7.10 -33.21
C SER A 471 9.15 -5.89 -33.37
N ASP A 472 10.34 -5.93 -32.77
CA ASP A 472 11.37 -4.90 -32.92
C ASP A 472 12.10 -5.04 -34.26
N ILE A 473 12.29 -6.27 -34.76
CA ILE A 473 12.72 -6.51 -36.14
C ILE A 473 11.69 -5.94 -37.13
N ALA A 474 10.41 -6.27 -36.95
CA ALA A 474 9.34 -5.76 -37.81
C ALA A 474 9.19 -4.22 -37.76
N TRP A 475 9.62 -3.57 -36.67
CA TRP A 475 9.69 -2.12 -36.55
C TRP A 475 10.88 -1.52 -37.31
N MET A 476 12.07 -2.14 -37.22
CA MET A 476 13.24 -1.74 -38.02
C MET A 476 13.06 -1.97 -39.53
N GLU A 477 12.20 -2.91 -39.92
CA GLU A 477 11.84 -3.23 -41.32
C GLU A 477 10.62 -2.42 -41.83
N LEU A 478 10.12 -1.44 -41.06
CA LEU A 478 8.95 -0.65 -41.44
C LEU A 478 9.23 0.25 -42.65
N ASP A 479 8.46 0.04 -43.72
CA ASP A 479 8.47 0.84 -44.95
C ASP A 479 7.03 1.30 -45.23
N SER A 480 6.63 2.43 -44.63
CA SER A 480 5.25 2.93 -44.62
C SER A 480 5.21 4.46 -44.53
N ASN A 481 4.09 5.06 -44.95
CA ASN A 481 3.78 6.47 -44.70
C ASN A 481 3.32 6.74 -43.25
N ILE A 482 3.11 5.69 -42.45
CA ILE A 482 2.81 5.78 -41.01
C ILE A 482 3.96 5.11 -40.24
N ASP A 483 4.72 5.89 -39.49
CA ASP A 483 5.64 5.38 -38.48
C ASP A 483 4.90 5.18 -37.15
N VAL A 484 5.16 4.06 -36.47
CA VAL A 484 4.46 3.65 -35.24
C VAL A 484 5.46 3.05 -34.24
N THR A 485 5.66 3.75 -33.13
CA THR A 485 6.35 3.24 -31.94
C THR A 485 5.33 3.04 -30.82
N ILE A 486 5.17 1.80 -30.35
CA ILE A 486 4.23 1.44 -29.28
C ILE A 486 4.72 0.20 -28.52
N GLY A 487 4.82 0.28 -27.20
CA GLY A 487 5.31 -0.81 -26.35
C GLY A 487 6.31 -0.36 -25.28
N PRO A 488 6.82 -1.30 -24.46
CA PRO A 488 7.73 -1.01 -23.37
C PRO A 488 9.15 -0.71 -23.88
N TYR A 489 9.64 0.51 -23.68
CA TYR A 489 10.95 0.93 -24.18
C TYR A 489 11.87 1.57 -23.12
N GLU A 490 11.58 2.81 -22.73
CA GLU A 490 12.48 3.64 -21.93
C GLU A 490 12.42 3.29 -20.44
N THR A 491 13.51 3.41 -19.69
CA THR A 491 13.56 2.98 -18.27
C THR A 491 13.63 4.12 -17.25
N TYR A 492 13.38 5.37 -17.67
CA TYR A 492 13.60 6.57 -16.82
C TYR A 492 12.65 6.71 -15.62
N GLU A 493 11.51 6.02 -15.60
CA GLU A 493 10.60 6.03 -14.42
C GLU A 493 11.08 5.07 -13.33
N ASP A 494 11.85 4.04 -13.69
CA ASP A 494 12.61 3.24 -12.72
C ASP A 494 13.88 4.00 -12.29
N GLY A 495 13.67 4.95 -11.37
CA GLY A 495 14.73 5.64 -10.64
C GLY A 495 15.40 4.80 -9.55
N LEU A 496 15.03 3.52 -9.40
CA LEU A 496 15.65 2.60 -8.45
C LEU A 496 16.81 1.86 -9.12
N PHE A 497 16.57 1.19 -10.26
CA PHE A 497 17.59 0.40 -10.97
C PHE A 497 17.72 0.73 -12.46
N SER A 498 16.75 1.45 -13.04
CA SER A 498 16.62 1.71 -14.48
C SER A 498 16.61 0.44 -15.33
N TYR A 499 16.03 -0.64 -14.79
CA TYR A 499 15.78 -1.91 -15.47
C TYR A 499 14.44 -1.95 -16.20
N LYS A 500 13.41 -1.26 -15.70
CA LYS A 500 12.01 -1.51 -16.09
C LYS A 500 11.52 -0.59 -17.19
N GLY A 501 10.95 -1.17 -18.25
CA GLY A 501 10.52 -0.44 -19.45
C GLY A 501 9.15 0.20 -19.27
N ASN A 502 9.03 1.46 -19.63
CA ASN A 502 7.79 2.24 -19.66
C ASN A 502 7.00 1.91 -20.92
N LEU A 503 5.72 1.60 -20.76
CA LEU A 503 4.74 1.31 -21.82
C LEU A 503 4.21 2.59 -22.47
#